data_AF-A0A357QHJ6-F1
#
_entry.id   AF-A0A357QHJ6-F1
#
_cell.length_a   1.000
_cell.length_b   1.000
_cell.length_c   1.000
_cell.angle_alpha   90.00
_cell.angle_beta   90.00
_cell.angle_gamma   90.00
#
_symmetry.space_group_name_H-M   'P 1'
#
loop_
_entity.id
_entity.type
_entity.pdbx_description
1 polymer ?
#
loop_
_entity_poly.entity_id
_entity_poly.type
_entity_poly.pdbx_seq_one_letter_code
_entity_poly.pdbx_strand_id
1 'polypeptide(L)'
;MAMKQWIFIILMITACSVFSQYERKYINKGTEYYNKGDFKEAERYYRLALEEKPGSFEASYNIANSLYKQGEYEKATEHYNSMLENSNSKPNLARIYHDLGNCYLQVKKLDESIEAYKNALRNKPDDKDTKYNLTFAQRLKKQQEQQQQQQQQQQQQQQQQNQQQNNENQNKNNQNKDYDDKDGDGIPDEVEKGKNKQKPSDTDKDGKPDYDDQDADNDGRPDEYEAGPDPQKPQDTDKDGKPDYQDTDSDNDGKPDSEDTDGMKPIEISKEDAERLLKMLREDQQKTLDKVNKEKEKAVKIKSDKDW
;
A
#
# COMPACT_ATOMS: atom_id res chain seq x y z
N MET A 1 45.47 -65.22 -3.54
CA MET A 1 44.86 -63.93 -3.91
C MET A 1 43.47 -63.74 -3.34
N ALA A 2 42.59 -64.75 -3.39
CA ALA A 2 41.23 -64.67 -2.82
C ALA A 2 41.17 -64.23 -1.35
N MET A 3 42.03 -64.76 -0.46
CA MET A 3 42.00 -64.43 0.98
C MET A 3 42.30 -62.94 1.27
N LYS A 4 43.19 -62.29 0.48
CA LYS A 4 43.45 -60.85 0.60
C LYS A 4 42.30 -59.99 0.10
N GLN A 5 41.57 -60.45 -0.93
CA GLN A 5 40.36 -59.78 -1.43
C GLN A 5 39.21 -59.86 -0.41
N TRP A 6 39.03 -61.00 0.26
CA TRP A 6 38.03 -61.14 1.34
C TRP A 6 38.36 -60.28 2.56
N ILE A 7 39.64 -60.20 2.96
CA ILE A 7 40.05 -59.29 4.04
C ILE A 7 39.77 -57.83 3.66
N PHE A 8 40.06 -57.42 2.42
CA PHE A 8 39.80 -56.05 1.95
C PHE A 8 38.30 -55.73 1.89
N ILE A 9 37.46 -56.69 1.46
CA ILE A 9 35.99 -56.55 1.44
C ILE A 9 35.43 -56.47 2.87
N ILE A 10 35.91 -57.31 3.80
CA ILE A 10 35.50 -57.28 5.22
C ILE A 10 35.92 -55.95 5.88
N LEU A 11 37.11 -55.44 5.55
CA LEU A 11 37.63 -54.16 6.07
C LEU A 11 36.85 -52.95 5.50
N MET A 12 36.43 -53.02 4.24
CA MET A 12 35.49 -52.05 3.64
C MET A 12 34.09 -52.09 4.28
N ILE A 13 33.52 -53.28 4.51
CA ILE A 13 32.18 -53.43 5.12
C ILE A 13 32.18 -52.94 6.57
N THR A 14 33.24 -53.21 7.33
CA THR A 14 33.37 -52.73 8.71
C THR A 14 33.57 -51.22 8.78
N ALA A 15 34.34 -50.62 7.86
CA ALA A 15 34.47 -49.16 7.75
C ALA A 15 33.12 -48.48 7.46
N CYS A 16 32.35 -48.96 6.47
CA CYS A 16 31.01 -48.43 6.17
C CYS A 16 30.04 -48.52 7.36
N SER A 17 30.17 -49.57 8.18
CA SER A 17 29.30 -49.79 9.35
C SER A 17 29.57 -48.79 10.47
N VAL A 18 30.81 -48.31 10.61
CA VAL A 18 31.19 -47.33 11.65
C VAL A 18 30.72 -45.91 11.28
N PHE A 19 30.90 -45.48 10.02
CA PHE A 19 30.40 -44.17 9.57
C PHE A 19 28.88 -44.04 9.70
N SER A 20 28.13 -45.11 9.38
CA SER A 20 26.67 -45.13 9.53
C SER A 20 26.19 -45.01 11.00
N GLN A 21 27.03 -45.35 11.98
CA GLN A 21 26.68 -45.22 13.40
C GLN A 21 26.86 -43.79 13.92
N TYR A 22 27.88 -43.07 13.46
CA TYR A 22 28.11 -41.67 13.87
C TYR A 22 27.06 -40.73 13.28
N GLU A 23 26.70 -40.88 12.00
CA GLU A 23 25.58 -40.18 11.36
C GLU A 23 24.31 -40.29 12.23
N ARG A 24 23.89 -41.53 12.52
CA ARG A 24 22.64 -41.80 13.23
C ARG A 24 22.66 -41.25 14.66
N LYS A 25 23.82 -41.28 15.32
CA LYS A 25 24.01 -40.67 16.64
C LYS A 25 23.77 -39.16 16.60
N TYR A 26 24.32 -38.46 15.60
CA TYR A 26 24.11 -37.03 15.43
C TYR A 26 22.67 -36.67 15.04
N ILE A 27 22.04 -37.46 14.16
CA ILE A 27 20.61 -37.31 13.84
C ILE A 27 19.75 -37.44 15.11
N ASN A 28 19.97 -38.47 15.93
CA ASN A 28 19.20 -38.67 17.15
C ASN A 28 19.35 -37.49 18.13
N LYS A 29 20.58 -36.97 18.29
CA LYS A 29 20.81 -35.76 19.09
C LYS A 29 20.10 -34.55 18.50
N GLY A 30 20.19 -34.33 17.19
CA GLY A 30 19.47 -33.25 16.51
C GLY A 30 17.97 -33.34 16.76
N THR A 31 17.38 -34.53 16.66
CA THR A 31 15.95 -34.79 16.94
C THR A 31 15.60 -34.50 18.39
N GLU A 32 16.48 -34.83 19.34
CA GLU A 32 16.29 -34.50 20.75
C GLU A 32 16.19 -32.98 20.97
N TYR A 33 17.12 -32.20 20.41
CA TYR A 33 17.07 -30.73 20.50
C TYR A 33 15.87 -30.15 19.75
N TYR A 34 15.53 -30.70 18.58
CA TYR A 34 14.37 -30.29 17.81
C TYR A 34 13.07 -30.46 18.60
N ASN A 35 12.91 -31.59 19.29
CA ASN A 35 11.75 -31.86 20.14
C ASN A 35 11.69 -30.97 21.39
N LYS A 36 12.84 -30.48 21.87
CA LYS A 36 12.92 -29.46 22.93
C LYS A 36 12.62 -28.04 22.42
N GLY A 37 12.48 -27.84 21.11
CA GLY A 37 12.30 -26.54 20.49
C GLY A 37 13.60 -25.75 20.27
N ASP A 38 14.76 -26.33 20.58
CA ASP A 38 16.05 -25.71 20.31
C ASP A 38 16.50 -26.06 18.89
N PHE A 39 15.88 -25.38 17.93
CA PHE A 39 16.06 -25.66 16.51
C PHE A 39 17.46 -25.30 16.01
N LYS A 40 18.15 -24.36 16.66
CA LYS A 40 19.51 -23.96 16.29
C LYS A 40 20.51 -25.06 16.66
N GLU A 41 20.40 -25.63 17.86
CA GLU A 41 21.23 -26.78 18.24
C GLU A 41 20.87 -28.04 17.43
N ALA A 42 19.58 -28.23 17.12
CA ALA A 42 19.14 -29.30 16.24
C ALA A 42 19.83 -29.22 14.88
N GLU A 43 19.79 -28.04 14.24
CA GLU A 43 20.46 -27.78 12.97
C GLU A 43 21.96 -28.08 13.05
N ARG A 44 22.64 -27.62 14.11
CA ARG A 44 24.07 -27.90 14.30
C ARG A 44 24.35 -29.41 14.32
N TYR A 45 23.56 -30.19 15.05
CA TYR A 45 23.74 -31.64 15.10
C TYR A 45 23.41 -32.33 13.76
N TYR A 46 22.40 -31.86 13.03
CA TYR A 46 22.14 -32.38 11.70
C TYR A 46 23.24 -32.03 10.70
N ARG A 47 23.90 -30.87 10.83
CA ARG A 47 25.10 -30.53 10.03
C ARG A 47 26.26 -31.47 10.34
N LEU A 48 26.52 -31.78 11.61
CA LEU A 48 27.50 -32.81 12.00
C LEU A 48 27.16 -34.17 11.40
N ALA A 49 25.88 -34.57 11.35
CA ALA A 49 25.48 -35.81 10.68
C ALA A 49 25.78 -35.81 9.18
N LEU A 50 25.63 -34.65 8.52
CA LEU A 50 25.94 -34.48 7.10
C LEU A 50 27.45 -34.45 6.82
N GLU A 51 28.27 -33.97 7.76
CA GLU A 51 29.74 -34.06 7.72
C GLU A 51 30.21 -35.52 7.77
N GLU A 52 29.61 -36.34 8.64
CA GLU A 52 29.93 -37.78 8.74
C GLU A 52 29.48 -38.57 7.50
N LYS A 53 28.33 -38.19 6.93
CA LYS A 53 27.82 -38.82 5.72
C LYS A 53 27.28 -37.76 4.74
N PRO A 54 28.15 -37.29 3.83
CA PRO A 54 27.74 -36.43 2.74
C PRO A 54 26.61 -37.09 1.93
N GLY A 55 25.55 -36.33 1.65
CA GLY A 55 24.37 -36.84 0.95
C GLY A 55 23.34 -37.57 1.82
N SER A 56 23.45 -37.52 3.16
CA SER A 56 22.38 -37.98 4.04
C SER A 56 21.10 -37.16 3.83
N PHE A 57 20.09 -37.77 3.19
CA PHE A 57 18.80 -37.15 2.97
C PHE A 57 18.12 -36.75 4.28
N GLU A 58 18.15 -37.62 5.29
CA GLU A 58 17.50 -37.37 6.58
C GLU A 58 18.15 -36.18 7.30
N ALA A 59 19.49 -36.12 7.35
CA ALA A 59 20.19 -34.99 7.93
C ALA A 59 19.88 -33.68 7.20
N SER A 60 19.97 -33.67 5.86
CA SER A 60 19.69 -32.48 5.05
C SER A 60 18.23 -32.01 5.18
N TYR A 61 17.28 -32.94 5.16
CA TYR A 61 15.87 -32.63 5.36
C TYR A 61 15.59 -32.05 6.75
N ASN A 62 16.26 -32.57 7.78
CA ASN A 62 16.10 -32.09 9.14
C ASN A 62 16.80 -30.74 9.39
N ILE A 63 17.88 -30.39 8.65
CA ILE A 63 18.43 -29.03 8.61
C ILE A 63 17.38 -28.06 8.08
N ALA A 64 16.78 -28.37 6.92
CA ALA A 64 15.77 -27.51 6.30
C ALA A 64 14.54 -27.31 7.21
N ASN A 65 14.07 -28.37 7.87
CA ASN A 65 13.00 -28.28 8.87
C ASN A 65 13.39 -27.44 10.09
N SER A 66 14.63 -27.56 10.56
CA SER A 66 15.12 -26.76 11.69
C SER A 66 15.17 -25.28 11.31
N LEU A 67 15.60 -24.95 10.09
CA LEU A 67 15.56 -23.58 9.56
C LEU A 67 14.13 -23.05 9.46
N TYR A 68 13.19 -23.87 8.96
CA TYR A 68 11.77 -23.51 8.91
C TYR A 68 11.22 -23.18 10.30
N LYS A 69 11.54 -23.99 11.31
CA LYS A 69 11.10 -23.76 12.70
C LYS A 69 11.77 -22.55 13.36
N GLN A 70 12.94 -22.14 12.89
CA GLN A 70 13.59 -20.89 13.29
C GLN A 70 12.94 -19.65 12.64
N GLY A 71 12.01 -19.82 11.69
CA GLY A 71 11.44 -18.73 10.91
C GLY A 71 12.32 -18.28 9.73
N GLU A 72 13.42 -18.98 9.48
CA GLU A 72 14.39 -18.70 8.42
C GLU A 72 13.91 -19.35 7.11
N TYR A 73 12.74 -18.92 6.64
CA TYR A 73 12.00 -19.58 5.55
C TYR A 73 12.74 -19.56 4.21
N GLU A 74 13.44 -18.47 3.90
CA GLU A 74 14.25 -18.34 2.69
C GLU A 74 15.42 -19.33 2.71
N LYS A 75 16.15 -19.43 3.84
CA LYS A 75 17.24 -20.41 3.99
C LYS A 75 16.74 -21.86 3.94
N ALA A 76 15.57 -22.12 4.53
CA ALA A 76 14.93 -23.42 4.43
C ALA A 76 14.56 -23.75 2.97
N THR A 77 14.04 -22.77 2.23
CA THR A 77 13.72 -22.90 0.80
C THR A 77 14.95 -23.22 -0.04
N GLU A 78 16.06 -22.51 0.18
CA GLU A 78 17.34 -22.78 -0.49
C GLU A 78 17.83 -24.20 -0.21
N HIS A 79 17.81 -24.64 1.06
CA HIS A 79 18.18 -26.01 1.41
C HIS A 79 17.29 -27.04 0.74
N TYR A 80 15.97 -26.88 0.78
CA TYR A 80 15.05 -27.81 0.12
C TYR A 80 15.26 -27.87 -1.39
N ASN A 81 15.51 -26.73 -2.05
CA ASN A 81 15.81 -26.71 -3.48
C ASN A 81 17.10 -27.48 -3.79
N SER A 82 18.16 -27.34 -2.98
CA SER A 82 19.40 -28.10 -3.17
C SER A 82 19.19 -29.63 -3.04
N MET A 83 18.22 -30.05 -2.21
CA MET A 83 17.86 -31.46 -2.08
C MET A 83 17.17 -32.02 -3.33
N LEU A 84 16.45 -31.19 -4.09
CA LEU A 84 15.76 -31.64 -5.31
C LEU A 84 16.74 -32.10 -6.38
N GLU A 85 17.92 -31.48 -6.48
CA GLU A 85 18.96 -31.83 -7.46
C GLU A 85 19.44 -33.27 -7.34
N ASN A 86 19.39 -33.82 -6.12
CA ASN A 86 19.95 -35.14 -5.78
C ASN A 86 18.87 -36.17 -5.38
N SER A 87 17.58 -35.79 -5.39
CA SER A 87 16.48 -36.64 -4.95
C SER A 87 15.68 -37.21 -6.12
N ASN A 88 15.75 -38.53 -6.31
CA ASN A 88 14.99 -39.23 -7.36
C ASN A 88 13.82 -40.08 -6.82
N SER A 89 13.60 -40.07 -5.50
CA SER A 89 12.57 -40.89 -4.86
C SER A 89 11.25 -40.12 -4.75
N LYS A 90 10.16 -40.67 -5.30
CA LYS A 90 8.82 -40.05 -5.23
C LYS A 90 8.40 -39.67 -3.80
N PRO A 91 8.53 -40.54 -2.77
CA PRO A 91 8.28 -40.15 -1.39
C PRO A 91 9.09 -38.96 -0.89
N ASN A 92 10.36 -38.87 -1.26
CA ASN A 92 11.24 -37.78 -0.85
C ASN A 92 10.88 -36.48 -1.57
N LEU A 93 10.64 -36.55 -2.88
CA LEU A 93 10.16 -35.43 -3.68
C LEU A 93 8.84 -34.89 -3.13
N ALA A 94 7.89 -35.77 -2.78
CA ALA A 94 6.63 -35.37 -2.18
C ALA A 94 6.83 -34.56 -0.88
N ARG A 95 7.71 -35.03 0.01
CA ARG A 95 8.05 -34.36 1.28
C ARG A 95 8.72 -33.00 1.04
N ILE A 96 9.73 -32.95 0.18
CA ILE A 96 10.44 -31.70 -0.13
C ILE A 96 9.47 -30.67 -0.71
N TYR A 97 8.67 -31.06 -1.69
CA TYR A 97 7.70 -30.14 -2.30
C TYR A 97 6.60 -29.70 -1.33
N HIS A 98 6.18 -30.55 -0.40
CA HIS A 98 5.24 -30.18 0.65
C HIS A 98 5.82 -29.06 1.53
N ASP A 99 7.06 -29.24 2.00
CA ASP A 99 7.69 -28.25 2.89
C ASP A 99 8.14 -26.99 2.16
N LEU A 100 8.53 -27.07 0.88
CA LEU A 100 8.69 -25.88 0.03
C LEU A 100 7.39 -25.10 -0.06
N GLY A 101 6.26 -25.79 -0.24
CA GLY A 101 4.93 -25.17 -0.22
C GLY A 101 4.66 -24.45 1.09
N ASN A 102 5.04 -25.06 2.22
CA ASN A 102 4.93 -24.47 3.55
C ASN A 102 5.83 -23.23 3.70
N CYS A 103 7.09 -23.28 3.24
CA CYS A 103 8.01 -22.14 3.23
C CYS A 103 7.45 -20.97 2.43
N TYR A 104 7.05 -21.20 1.18
CA TYR A 104 6.50 -20.18 0.31
C TYR A 104 5.21 -19.56 0.87
N LEU A 105 4.39 -20.35 1.56
CA LEU A 105 3.18 -19.84 2.23
C LEU A 105 3.51 -18.84 3.34
N GLN A 106 4.54 -19.10 4.15
CA GLN A 106 4.95 -18.22 5.25
C GLN A 106 5.44 -16.86 4.73
N VAL A 107 6.15 -16.84 3.60
CA VAL A 107 6.63 -15.61 2.95
C VAL A 107 5.63 -15.02 1.96
N LYS A 108 4.36 -15.49 1.99
CA LYS A 108 3.23 -15.03 1.15
C LYS A 108 3.48 -15.13 -0.37
N LYS A 109 4.39 -15.98 -0.81
CA LYS A 109 4.61 -16.35 -2.21
C LYS A 109 3.59 -17.42 -2.62
N LEU A 110 2.34 -16.97 -2.79
CA LEU A 110 1.19 -17.88 -2.89
C LEU A 110 1.21 -18.74 -4.15
N ASP A 111 1.70 -18.21 -5.27
CA ASP A 111 1.79 -18.95 -6.53
C ASP A 111 2.81 -20.08 -6.46
N GLU A 112 4.00 -19.79 -5.93
CA GLU A 112 5.06 -20.77 -5.71
C GLU A 112 4.62 -21.83 -4.69
N SER A 113 3.91 -21.42 -3.64
CA SER A 113 3.32 -22.33 -2.65
C SER A 113 2.34 -23.31 -3.29
N ILE A 114 1.41 -22.80 -4.11
CA ILE A 114 0.42 -23.61 -4.84
C ILE A 114 1.11 -24.60 -5.78
N GLU A 115 2.12 -24.18 -6.53
CA GLU A 115 2.83 -25.06 -7.46
C GLU A 115 3.66 -26.12 -6.73
N ALA A 116 4.30 -25.77 -5.62
CA ALA A 116 5.00 -26.73 -4.77
C ALA A 116 4.05 -27.81 -4.23
N TYR A 117 2.90 -27.44 -3.66
CA TYR A 117 1.93 -28.44 -3.20
C TYR A 117 1.37 -29.31 -4.34
N LYS A 118 1.16 -28.76 -5.54
CA LYS A 118 0.78 -29.57 -6.71
C LYS A 118 1.86 -30.58 -7.04
N ASN A 119 3.14 -30.19 -7.03
CA ASN A 119 4.25 -31.10 -7.24
C ASN A 119 4.35 -32.18 -6.15
N ALA A 120 4.06 -31.84 -4.90
CA ALA A 120 3.96 -32.82 -3.82
C ALA A 120 2.86 -33.86 -4.11
N LEU A 121 1.67 -33.42 -4.51
CA LEU A 121 0.54 -34.30 -4.85
C LEU A 121 0.75 -35.11 -6.14
N ARG A 122 1.54 -34.61 -7.12
CA ARG A 122 1.97 -35.41 -8.28
C ARG A 122 2.81 -36.62 -7.85
N ASN A 123 3.58 -36.49 -6.77
CA ASN A 123 4.43 -37.54 -6.23
C ASN A 123 3.72 -38.42 -5.19
N LYS A 124 2.78 -37.87 -4.43
CA LYS A 124 1.96 -38.56 -3.42
C LYS A 124 0.49 -38.06 -3.44
N PRO A 125 -0.36 -38.62 -4.33
CA PRO A 125 -1.71 -38.10 -4.58
C PRO A 125 -2.71 -38.22 -3.42
N ASP A 126 -2.44 -39.08 -2.45
CA ASP A 126 -3.30 -39.38 -1.31
C ASP A 126 -2.96 -38.58 -0.04
N ASP A 127 -1.96 -37.71 -0.11
CA ASP A 127 -1.55 -36.85 1.00
C ASP A 127 -2.63 -35.81 1.36
N LYS A 128 -3.31 -36.04 2.48
CA LYS A 128 -4.41 -35.20 2.97
C LYS A 128 -3.92 -33.84 3.46
N ASP A 129 -2.76 -33.80 4.11
CA ASP A 129 -2.20 -32.56 4.67
C ASP A 129 -1.80 -31.62 3.53
N THR A 130 -1.15 -32.17 2.50
CA THR A 130 -0.81 -31.41 1.29
C THR A 130 -2.07 -30.89 0.57
N LYS A 131 -3.13 -31.69 0.45
CA LYS A 131 -4.41 -31.23 -0.15
C LYS A 131 -5.06 -30.09 0.63
N TYR A 132 -5.03 -30.18 1.95
CA TYR A 132 -5.54 -29.13 2.82
C TYR A 132 -4.74 -27.84 2.63
N ASN A 133 -3.41 -27.91 2.66
CA ASN A 133 -2.55 -26.74 2.49
C ASN A 133 -2.67 -26.11 1.10
N LEU A 134 -2.77 -26.92 0.04
CA LEU A 134 -3.05 -26.44 -1.32
C LEU A 134 -4.37 -25.65 -1.38
N THR A 135 -5.43 -26.21 -0.80
CA THR A 135 -6.75 -25.55 -0.77
C THR A 135 -6.69 -24.25 0.02
N PHE A 136 -5.96 -24.23 1.14
CA PHE A 136 -5.75 -23.04 1.94
C PHE A 136 -5.00 -21.96 1.15
N ALA A 137 -3.88 -22.29 0.50
CA ALA A 137 -3.11 -21.36 -0.32
C ALA A 137 -3.94 -20.78 -1.49
N GLN A 138 -4.74 -21.61 -2.16
CA GLN A 138 -5.64 -21.17 -3.24
C GLN A 138 -6.72 -20.19 -2.74
N ARG A 139 -7.29 -20.43 -1.55
CA ARG A 139 -8.28 -19.52 -0.95
C ARG A 139 -7.64 -18.18 -0.60
N LEU A 140 -6.44 -18.21 -0.02
CA LEU A 140 -5.70 -17.00 0.33
C LEU A 140 -5.38 -16.16 -0.91
N LYS A 141 -4.96 -16.81 -2.01
CA LYS A 141 -4.70 -16.14 -3.29
C LYS A 141 -5.96 -15.46 -3.84
N LYS A 142 -7.08 -16.19 -3.88
CA LYS A 142 -8.36 -15.64 -4.33
C LYS A 142 -8.81 -14.45 -3.49
N GLN A 143 -8.61 -14.50 -2.17
CA GLN A 143 -8.94 -13.40 -1.28
C GLN A 143 -8.06 -12.17 -1.57
N GLN A 144 -6.77 -12.35 -1.82
CA GLN A 144 -5.85 -11.27 -2.19
C GLN A 144 -6.25 -10.63 -3.52
N GLU A 145 -6.57 -11.42 -4.54
CA GLU A 145 -7.04 -10.92 -5.85
C GLU A 145 -8.35 -10.13 -5.71
N GLN A 146 -9.30 -10.60 -4.88
CA GLN A 146 -10.55 -9.89 -4.62
C GLN A 146 -10.34 -8.55 -3.92
N GLN A 147 -9.40 -8.48 -2.96
CA GLN A 147 -9.06 -7.22 -2.29
C GLN A 147 -8.44 -6.22 -3.26
N GLN A 148 -7.54 -6.67 -4.14
CA GLN A 148 -6.93 -5.81 -5.17
C GLN A 148 -7.97 -5.26 -6.16
N GLN A 149 -8.92 -6.09 -6.60
CA GLN A 149 -10.01 -5.65 -7.48
C GLN A 149 -10.91 -4.61 -6.80
N GLN A 150 -11.24 -4.79 -5.51
CA GLN A 150 -12.04 -3.82 -4.76
C GLN A 150 -11.31 -2.48 -4.62
N GLN A 151 -10.00 -2.50 -4.35
CA GLN A 151 -9.19 -1.27 -4.27
C GLN A 151 -9.14 -0.53 -5.62
N GLN A 152 -8.97 -1.26 -6.73
CA GLN A 152 -8.98 -0.65 -8.06
C GLN A 152 -10.35 -0.02 -8.40
N GLN A 153 -11.44 -0.69 -8.06
CA GLN A 153 -12.80 -0.15 -8.27
C GLN A 153 -13.03 1.12 -7.45
N GLN A 154 -12.57 1.16 -6.19
CA GLN A 154 -12.66 2.35 -5.35
C GLN A 154 -11.85 3.52 -5.92
N GLN A 155 -10.63 3.28 -6.41
CA GLN A 155 -9.82 4.31 -7.04
C GLN A 155 -10.47 4.87 -8.32
N GLN A 156 -11.08 4.01 -9.14
CA GLN A 156 -11.80 4.45 -10.34
C GLN A 156 -13.04 5.29 -9.98
N GLN A 157 -13.79 4.91 -8.94
CA GLN A 157 -14.94 5.69 -8.48
C GLN A 157 -14.52 7.07 -7.96
N GLN A 158 -13.42 7.16 -7.21
CA GLN A 158 -12.89 8.46 -6.75
C GLN A 158 -12.45 9.34 -7.92
N GLN A 159 -11.79 8.78 -8.94
CA GLN A 159 -11.41 9.54 -10.13
C GLN A 159 -12.62 10.08 -10.89
N GLN A 160 -13.69 9.28 -11.01
CA GLN A 160 -14.94 9.72 -11.64
C GLN A 160 -15.62 10.83 -10.84
N GLN A 161 -15.65 10.73 -9.51
CA GLN A 161 -16.20 11.77 -8.63
C GLN A 161 -15.42 13.09 -8.75
N ASN A 162 -14.08 13.03 -8.77
CA ASN A 162 -13.26 14.22 -8.95
C ASN A 162 -13.47 14.88 -10.32
N GLN A 163 -13.64 14.08 -11.39
CA GLN A 163 -13.97 14.61 -12.72
C GLN A 163 -15.36 15.27 -12.75
N GLN A 164 -16.35 14.67 -12.10
CA GLN A 164 -17.69 15.26 -11.99
C GLN A 164 -17.65 16.59 -11.24
N GLN A 165 -16.95 16.66 -10.10
CA GLN A 165 -16.77 17.90 -9.34
C GLN A 165 -16.06 18.99 -10.16
N ASN A 166 -15.02 18.64 -10.90
CA ASN A 166 -14.33 19.61 -11.77
C ASN A 166 -15.24 20.14 -12.88
N ASN A 167 -16.05 19.28 -13.51
CA ASN A 167 -17.02 19.70 -14.53
C ASN A 167 -18.14 20.56 -13.93
N GLU A 168 -18.61 20.25 -12.72
CA GLU A 168 -19.59 21.08 -12.00
C GLU A 168 -19.02 22.46 -11.66
N ASN A 169 -17.76 22.54 -11.22
CA ASN A 169 -17.10 23.82 -10.95
C ASN A 169 -16.90 24.64 -12.23
N GLN A 170 -16.51 24.01 -13.35
CA GLN A 170 -16.42 24.70 -14.65
C GLN A 170 -17.79 25.21 -15.12
N ASN A 171 -18.86 24.43 -14.93
CA ASN A 171 -20.21 24.88 -15.28
C ASN A 171 -20.71 26.03 -14.39
N LYS A 172 -20.37 26.04 -13.10
CA LYS A 172 -20.66 27.19 -12.21
C LYS A 172 -19.91 28.45 -12.64
N ASN A 173 -18.63 28.34 -13.00
CA ASN A 173 -17.87 29.48 -13.53
C ASN A 173 -18.45 30.01 -14.86
N ASN A 174 -19.01 29.14 -15.70
CA ASN A 174 -19.70 29.57 -16.92
C ASN A 174 -21.11 30.14 -16.69
N GLN A 175 -21.76 29.83 -15.56
CA GLN A 175 -23.08 30.39 -15.21
C GLN A 175 -22.99 31.75 -14.51
N ASN A 176 -21.80 32.18 -14.07
CA ASN A 176 -21.57 33.50 -13.50
C ASN A 176 -21.21 34.59 -14.52
N LYS A 177 -21.14 34.32 -15.82
CA LYS A 177 -20.81 35.35 -16.84
C LYS A 177 -22.04 36.10 -17.39
N ASP A 178 -22.89 36.63 -16.52
CA ASP A 178 -24.02 37.48 -16.96
C ASP A 178 -23.87 38.93 -16.49
N TYR A 179 -22.62 39.33 -16.20
CA TYR A 179 -22.21 40.72 -16.00
C TYR A 179 -21.12 41.09 -16.99
N ASP A 180 -21.13 42.36 -17.42
CA ASP A 180 -20.02 42.94 -18.16
C ASP A 180 -18.80 42.98 -17.22
N ASP A 181 -17.66 42.51 -17.71
CA ASP A 181 -16.36 42.41 -17.03
C ASP A 181 -15.32 42.57 -18.16
N LYS A 182 -14.83 43.79 -18.32
CA LYS A 182 -14.14 44.23 -19.53
C LYS A 182 -12.64 43.88 -19.53
N ASP A 183 -11.99 43.96 -18.39
CA ASP A 183 -10.58 43.57 -18.19
C ASP A 183 -10.40 42.09 -17.84
N GLY A 184 -11.48 41.40 -17.48
CA GLY A 184 -11.50 39.97 -17.26
C GLY A 184 -10.90 39.54 -15.92
N ASP A 185 -10.86 40.44 -14.94
CA ASP A 185 -10.34 40.18 -13.60
C ASP A 185 -11.35 39.43 -12.69
N GLY A 186 -12.60 39.31 -13.15
CA GLY A 186 -13.67 38.61 -12.46
C GLY A 186 -14.56 39.50 -11.59
N ILE A 187 -14.24 40.78 -11.44
CA ILE A 187 -15.08 41.81 -10.85
C ILE A 187 -16.06 42.33 -11.91
N PRO A 188 -17.35 42.50 -11.58
CA PRO A 188 -18.28 43.10 -12.53
C PRO A 188 -18.00 44.60 -12.76
N ASP A 189 -18.01 45.04 -14.02
CA ASP A 189 -17.88 46.45 -14.44
C ASP A 189 -18.75 47.43 -13.62
N GLU A 190 -19.95 46.98 -13.23
CA GLU A 190 -20.94 47.77 -12.47
C GLU A 190 -20.52 48.02 -11.01
N VAL A 191 -19.67 47.15 -10.46
CA VAL A 191 -19.07 47.31 -9.13
C VAL A 191 -17.97 48.37 -9.20
N GLU A 192 -17.14 48.35 -10.24
CA GLU A 192 -15.94 49.18 -10.37
C GLU A 192 -16.22 50.58 -10.91
N LYS A 193 -17.25 50.75 -11.76
CA LYS A 193 -17.72 52.07 -12.23
C LYS A 193 -18.12 53.02 -11.09
N GLY A 194 -18.26 52.51 -9.87
CA GLY A 194 -18.57 53.28 -8.68
C GLY A 194 -19.98 53.88 -8.69
N LYS A 195 -20.26 54.78 -7.73
CA LYS A 195 -21.62 55.34 -7.52
C LYS A 195 -22.14 56.21 -8.66
N ASN A 196 -21.27 56.67 -9.59
CA ASN A 196 -21.63 57.60 -10.65
C ASN A 196 -21.36 57.06 -12.06
N LYS A 197 -22.39 56.42 -12.64
CA LYS A 197 -22.33 55.80 -13.97
C LYS A 197 -21.97 56.72 -15.15
N GLN A 198 -22.00 58.05 -14.97
CA GLN A 198 -21.65 59.01 -16.04
C GLN A 198 -20.18 59.45 -16.00
N LYS A 199 -19.48 59.16 -14.90
CA LYS A 199 -18.06 59.41 -14.75
C LYS A 199 -17.47 58.22 -13.98
N PRO A 200 -16.97 57.21 -14.70
CA PRO A 200 -16.31 56.06 -14.08
C PRO A 200 -15.19 56.49 -13.13
N SER A 201 -14.97 55.68 -12.09
CA SER A 201 -13.78 55.78 -11.27
C SER A 201 -12.52 55.55 -12.13
N ASP A 202 -11.45 56.24 -11.73
CA ASP A 202 -10.11 56.24 -12.35
C ASP A 202 -9.18 56.55 -11.16
N THR A 203 -8.82 55.49 -10.46
CA THR A 203 -8.25 55.52 -9.11
C THR A 203 -6.80 56.00 -9.13
N ASP A 204 -5.98 55.45 -10.02
CA ASP A 204 -4.59 55.85 -10.22
C ASP A 204 -4.41 57.12 -11.10
N LYS A 205 -5.47 57.53 -11.82
CA LYS A 205 -5.51 58.71 -12.71
C LYS A 205 -4.62 58.59 -13.95
N ASP A 206 -4.37 57.38 -14.43
CA ASP A 206 -3.63 57.15 -15.68
C ASP A 206 -4.48 57.43 -16.94
N GLY A 207 -5.80 57.62 -16.76
CA GLY A 207 -6.77 57.90 -17.81
C GLY A 207 -7.55 56.67 -18.31
N LYS A 208 -7.32 55.52 -17.69
CA LYS A 208 -8.04 54.26 -17.86
C LYS A 208 -9.05 54.11 -16.71
N PRO A 209 -10.34 53.88 -17.00
CA PRO A 209 -11.30 53.62 -15.94
C PRO A 209 -11.01 52.31 -15.22
N ASP A 210 -11.29 52.26 -13.91
CA ASP A 210 -11.03 51.08 -13.06
C ASP A 210 -11.59 49.79 -13.67
N TYR A 211 -12.83 49.80 -14.19
CA TYR A 211 -13.48 48.62 -14.83
C TYR A 211 -12.83 48.09 -16.12
N ASP A 212 -11.81 48.77 -16.63
CA ASP A 212 -11.02 48.33 -17.77
C ASP A 212 -9.59 47.99 -17.34
N ASP A 213 -9.27 48.12 -16.05
CA ASP A 213 -7.94 48.00 -15.48
C ASP A 213 -7.77 46.82 -14.54
N GLN A 214 -6.68 46.07 -14.74
CA GLN A 214 -6.43 44.84 -13.98
C GLN A 214 -5.72 45.09 -12.63
N ASP A 215 -5.40 46.35 -12.35
CA ASP A 215 -4.63 46.87 -11.22
C ASP A 215 -5.02 48.34 -11.04
N ALA A 216 -6.21 48.59 -10.47
CA ALA A 216 -6.88 49.90 -10.53
C ALA A 216 -6.18 50.99 -9.73
N ASP A 217 -5.42 50.63 -8.69
CA ASP A 217 -4.62 51.55 -7.89
C ASP A 217 -3.13 51.55 -8.25
N ASN A 218 -2.72 50.65 -9.16
CA ASN A 218 -1.41 50.54 -9.78
C ASN A 218 -0.29 50.31 -8.75
N ASP A 219 -0.63 49.57 -7.70
CA ASP A 219 0.32 49.18 -6.65
C ASP A 219 1.14 47.92 -7.04
N GLY A 220 0.75 47.26 -8.14
CA GLY A 220 1.40 46.06 -8.67
C GLY A 220 0.74 44.75 -8.26
N ARG A 221 -0.41 44.80 -7.59
CA ARG A 221 -1.27 43.65 -7.28
C ARG A 221 -2.50 43.66 -8.19
N PRO A 222 -2.88 42.52 -8.77
CA PRO A 222 -4.08 42.49 -9.60
C PRO A 222 -5.37 42.49 -8.77
N ASP A 223 -6.36 43.25 -9.21
CA ASP A 223 -7.68 43.42 -8.58
C ASP A 223 -8.37 42.09 -8.25
N GLU A 224 -8.22 41.05 -9.09
CA GLU A 224 -8.72 39.68 -8.88
C GLU A 224 -8.31 39.10 -7.50
N TYR A 225 -7.11 39.43 -7.03
CA TYR A 225 -6.58 38.91 -5.77
C TYR A 225 -7.04 39.71 -4.55
N GLU A 226 -7.41 40.97 -4.75
CA GLU A 226 -7.72 41.93 -3.68
C GLU A 226 -9.23 42.07 -3.44
N ALA A 227 -10.04 41.85 -4.48
CA ALA A 227 -11.50 41.85 -4.36
C ALA A 227 -12.05 40.77 -3.41
N GLY A 228 -11.27 39.73 -3.10
CA GLY A 228 -11.66 38.66 -2.20
C GLY A 228 -12.60 37.61 -2.84
N PRO A 229 -13.19 36.70 -2.04
CA PRO A 229 -13.85 35.51 -2.56
C PRO A 229 -15.22 35.73 -3.23
N ASP A 230 -15.79 36.94 -3.13
CA ASP A 230 -17.10 37.29 -3.70
C ASP A 230 -16.97 38.59 -4.53
N PRO A 231 -16.80 38.49 -5.87
CA PRO A 231 -16.57 39.66 -6.72
C PRO A 231 -17.73 40.66 -6.79
N GLN A 232 -18.95 40.25 -6.43
CA GLN A 232 -20.10 41.17 -6.35
C GLN A 232 -20.13 41.98 -5.06
N LYS A 233 -19.29 41.60 -4.09
CA LYS A 233 -19.16 42.28 -2.82
C LYS A 233 -17.68 42.31 -2.42
N PRO A 234 -16.89 43.18 -3.06
CA PRO A 234 -15.47 43.26 -2.81
C PRO A 234 -15.11 43.46 -1.35
N GLN A 235 -13.93 42.97 -0.98
CA GLN A 235 -13.37 43.18 0.34
C GLN A 235 -13.07 44.67 0.56
N ASP A 236 -13.34 45.13 1.78
CA ASP A 236 -13.11 46.48 2.29
C ASP A 236 -12.63 46.26 3.74
N THR A 237 -11.30 46.18 3.88
CA THR A 237 -10.61 45.67 5.07
C THR A 237 -10.69 46.67 6.23
N ASP A 238 -10.50 47.96 5.96
CA ASP A 238 -10.58 49.03 6.96
C ASP A 238 -12.01 49.61 7.14
N LYS A 239 -12.94 49.29 6.23
CA LYS A 239 -14.36 49.70 6.24
C LYS A 239 -14.56 51.20 6.00
N ASP A 240 -13.65 51.85 5.32
CA ASP A 240 -13.80 53.25 4.93
C ASP A 240 -14.78 53.44 3.74
N GLY A 241 -15.18 52.34 3.10
CA GLY A 241 -16.11 52.29 1.98
C GLY A 241 -15.45 52.26 0.61
N LYS A 242 -14.13 52.08 0.55
CA LYS A 242 -13.33 51.85 -0.64
C LYS A 242 -12.90 50.37 -0.66
N PRO A 243 -13.10 49.65 -1.78
CA PRO A 243 -12.60 48.30 -1.91
C PRO A 243 -11.08 48.23 -1.86
N ASP A 244 -10.53 47.13 -1.35
CA ASP A 244 -9.09 46.89 -1.20
C ASP A 244 -8.35 47.06 -2.55
N TYR A 245 -8.89 46.56 -3.67
CA TYR A 245 -8.29 46.70 -5.01
C TYR A 245 -8.24 48.15 -5.55
N GLN A 246 -8.89 49.09 -4.87
CA GLN A 246 -8.78 50.51 -5.20
C GLN A 246 -7.84 51.22 -4.23
N ASP A 247 -7.36 50.57 -3.17
CA ASP A 247 -6.71 51.18 -2.05
C ASP A 247 -5.28 50.72 -1.78
N THR A 248 -4.34 51.62 -2.00
CA THR A 248 -2.90 51.38 -1.86
C THR A 248 -2.43 51.08 -0.43
N ASP A 249 -3.32 51.12 0.57
CA ASP A 249 -3.08 50.84 2.01
C ASP A 249 -4.39 50.31 2.63
N SER A 250 -4.81 49.12 2.20
CA SER A 250 -6.12 48.51 2.46
C SER A 250 -6.47 48.30 3.94
N ASP A 251 -5.47 48.20 4.82
CA ASP A 251 -5.67 48.08 6.27
C ASP A 251 -5.38 49.37 7.06
N ASN A 252 -4.97 50.43 6.35
CA ASN A 252 -4.71 51.77 6.84
C ASN A 252 -3.68 51.79 7.98
N ASP A 253 -2.70 50.89 7.90
CA ASP A 253 -1.62 50.77 8.88
C ASP A 253 -0.44 51.70 8.59
N GLY A 254 -0.48 52.39 7.45
CA GLY A 254 0.51 53.36 7.02
C GLY A 254 1.66 52.76 6.23
N LYS A 255 1.56 51.51 5.79
CA LYS A 255 2.45 50.88 4.82
C LYS A 255 1.67 50.54 3.54
N PRO A 256 2.22 50.85 2.35
CA PRO A 256 1.56 50.50 1.12
C PRO A 256 1.41 48.98 0.95
N ASP A 257 0.33 48.53 0.33
CA ASP A 257 0.06 47.11 0.05
C ASP A 257 1.20 46.45 -0.75
N SER A 258 1.74 47.14 -1.75
CA SER A 258 2.98 46.76 -2.46
C SER A 258 4.20 46.45 -1.56
N GLU A 259 4.29 47.06 -0.37
CA GLU A 259 5.36 46.85 0.61
C GLU A 259 4.93 45.95 1.79
N ASP A 260 3.63 45.68 1.95
CA ASP A 260 3.08 44.87 3.02
C ASP A 260 2.98 43.37 2.63
N THR A 261 4.00 42.60 3.02
CA THR A 261 4.00 41.14 2.81
C THR A 261 3.17 40.36 3.83
N ASP A 262 2.52 41.03 4.78
CA ASP A 262 1.87 40.42 5.93
C ASP A 262 0.33 40.34 5.79
N GLY A 263 -0.20 40.33 4.57
CA GLY A 263 -1.66 40.22 4.32
C GLY A 263 -2.18 38.86 3.83
N MET A 264 -1.48 38.19 2.92
CA MET A 264 -1.97 36.93 2.33
C MET A 264 -1.05 35.76 2.70
N LYS A 265 -1.28 35.19 3.88
CA LYS A 265 -0.80 33.82 4.11
C LYS A 265 -1.50 32.93 3.08
N PRO A 266 -0.78 32.21 2.18
CA PRO A 266 -1.38 31.06 1.53
C PRO A 266 -2.00 30.19 2.63
N ILE A 267 -3.16 29.59 2.37
CA ILE A 267 -3.84 28.70 3.33
C ILE A 267 -2.89 27.54 3.66
N GLU A 268 -2.03 27.74 4.64
CA GLU A 268 -1.20 26.71 5.24
C GLU A 268 -2.14 25.90 6.12
N ILE A 269 -2.61 24.78 5.59
CA ILE A 269 -3.19 23.72 6.39
C ILE A 269 -2.10 23.35 7.41
N SER A 270 -2.29 23.71 8.68
CA SER A 270 -1.35 23.37 9.74
C SER A 270 -1.11 21.86 9.75
N LYS A 271 0.04 21.41 10.23
CA LYS A 271 0.30 19.97 10.36
C LYS A 271 -0.80 19.29 11.20
N GLU A 272 -1.32 20.00 12.20
CA GLU A 272 -2.48 19.59 12.98
C GLU A 272 -3.76 19.46 12.15
N ASP A 273 -4.02 20.37 11.21
CA ASP A 273 -5.18 20.31 10.32
C ASP A 273 -5.06 19.19 9.27
N ALA A 274 -3.86 18.95 8.75
CA ALA A 274 -3.58 17.82 7.87
C ALA A 274 -3.76 16.48 8.62
N GLU A 275 -3.30 16.39 9.87
CA GLU A 275 -3.51 15.24 10.73
C GLU A 275 -5.00 15.05 11.11
N ARG A 276 -5.73 16.15 11.32
CA ARG A 276 -7.18 16.15 11.57
C ARG A 276 -7.95 15.67 10.35
N LEU A 277 -7.58 16.11 9.15
CA LEU A 277 -8.13 15.62 7.87
C LEU A 277 -7.81 14.14 7.63
N LEU A 278 -6.57 13.72 7.87
CA LEU A 278 -6.16 12.31 7.79
C LEU A 278 -6.91 11.42 8.79
N LYS A 279 -7.23 11.94 9.97
CA LYS A 279 -8.05 11.25 10.97
C LYS A 279 -9.51 11.18 10.54
N MET A 280 -10.09 12.28 10.04
CA MET A 280 -11.45 12.30 9.50
C MET A 280 -11.61 11.33 8.33
N LEU A 281 -10.62 11.23 7.43
CA LEU A 281 -10.62 10.29 6.31
C LEU A 281 -10.57 8.83 6.77
N ARG A 282 -9.75 8.50 7.78
CA ARG A 282 -9.71 7.15 8.36
C ARG A 282 -11.03 6.79 9.05
N GLU A 283 -11.60 7.72 9.79
CA GLU A 283 -12.89 7.50 10.47
C GLU A 283 -14.04 7.37 9.48
N ASP A 284 -14.02 8.12 8.38
CA ASP A 284 -15.03 8.02 7.32
C ASP A 284 -14.90 6.72 6.52
N GLN A 285 -13.67 6.27 6.25
CA GLN A 285 -13.42 4.93 5.68
C GLN A 285 -13.95 3.81 6.58
N GLN A 286 -13.71 3.91 7.89
CA GLN A 286 -14.20 2.93 8.86
C GLN A 286 -15.74 2.94 8.94
N LYS A 287 -16.36 4.12 9.02
CA LYS A 287 -17.84 4.26 9.02
C LYS A 287 -18.45 3.74 7.73
N THR A 288 -17.79 3.93 6.61
CA THR A 288 -18.23 3.43 5.30
C THR A 288 -18.14 1.91 5.25
N LEU A 289 -17.04 1.33 5.73
CA LEU A 289 -16.90 -0.13 5.91
C LEU A 289 -17.99 -0.71 6.82
N ASP A 290 -18.28 -0.05 7.94
CA ASP A 290 -19.30 -0.49 8.89
C ASP A 290 -20.72 -0.38 8.31
N LYS A 291 -21.03 0.69 7.55
CA LYS A 291 -22.30 0.83 6.83
C LYS A 291 -22.47 -0.27 5.77
N VAL A 292 -21.44 -0.53 4.98
CA VAL A 292 -21.45 -1.60 3.95
C VAL A 292 -21.66 -2.97 4.60
N ASN A 293 -21.00 -3.26 5.73
CA ASN A 293 -21.19 -4.51 6.44
C ASN A 293 -22.60 -4.64 7.05
N LYS A 294 -23.15 -3.56 7.61
CA LYS A 294 -24.50 -3.52 8.17
C LYS A 294 -25.60 -3.65 7.10
N GLU A 295 -25.37 -3.13 5.90
CA GLU A 295 -26.26 -3.33 4.75
C GLU A 295 -26.21 -4.76 4.20
N LYS A 296 -25.02 -5.38 4.17
CA LYS A 296 -24.87 -6.81 3.84
C LYS A 296 -25.61 -7.70 4.84
N GLU A 297 -25.52 -7.41 6.14
CA GLU A 297 -26.25 -8.17 7.17
C GLU A 297 -27.77 -8.03 7.04
N LYS A 298 -28.27 -6.83 6.72
CA LYS A 298 -29.70 -6.60 6.42
C LYS A 298 -30.14 -7.35 5.17
N ALA A 299 -29.34 -7.34 4.10
CA ALA A 299 -29.63 -8.05 2.87
C ALA A 299 -29.66 -9.58 3.03
N VAL A 300 -28.88 -10.13 3.98
CA VAL A 300 -28.88 -11.56 4.31
C VAL A 300 -30.13 -11.95 5.10
N LYS A 301 -30.58 -11.12 6.07
CA LYS A 301 -31.81 -11.39 6.85
C LYS A 301 -33.09 -11.33 6.01
N ILE A 302 -33.13 -10.53 4.96
CA ILE A 302 -34.31 -10.42 4.08
C ILE A 302 -34.50 -11.68 3.20
N LYS A 303 -33.47 -12.50 3.02
CA LYS A 303 -33.50 -13.69 2.16
C LYS A 303 -33.94 -15.00 2.86
N SER A 304 -34.20 -15.03 4.17
CA SER A 304 -34.63 -16.27 4.84
C SER A 304 -36.14 -16.45 5.04
N ASP A 305 -36.96 -15.42 4.82
CA ASP A 305 -38.38 -15.47 5.22
C ASP A 305 -39.33 -15.57 4.02
N LYS A 306 -39.05 -16.52 3.12
CA LYS A 306 -40.11 -17.13 2.32
C LYS A 306 -40.04 -18.64 2.48
N ASP A 307 -40.62 -19.06 3.61
CA ASP A 307 -41.43 -20.27 3.67
C ASP A 307 -42.43 -20.26 2.50
N TRP A 308 -42.26 -21.22 1.61
CA TRP A 308 -43.33 -21.96 0.95
C TRP A 308 -42.79 -23.34 0.57
#